data_AF-A0A8T3NRH4-F1
#
_entry.id   AF-A0A8T3NRH4-F1
#
_cell.length_a   1.000
_cell.length_b   1.000
_cell.length_c   1.000
_cell.angle_alpha   90.00
_cell.angle_beta   90.00
_cell.angle_gamma   90.00
#
_symmetry.space_group_name_H-M   'P 1'
#
loop_
_entity.id
_entity.type
_entity.pdbx_description
1 polymer ?
#
loop_
_entity_poly.entity_id
_entity_poly.type
_entity_poly.pdbx_seq_one_letter_code
_entity_poly.pdbx_strand_id
1 'polypeptide(L)'
;RQICSLVAAAWAIFDEVAASAPASLRKGPRGGGRDRDKVVSHVTEADHAYAREMGLKSRPPEPADEVAVRAMRDSMLKLLRVRSDGSPLAGRRWPPRYAARRISWHVLDHAWEIEDRS
;
A
#
# COMPACT_ATOMS: atom_id res chain seq x y z
N ARG A 1 -1.01 2.54 -18.15
CA ARG A 1 0.26 1.78 -18.03
C ARG A 1 1.21 2.42 -17.02
N GLN A 2 1.61 3.68 -17.18
CA GLN A 2 2.53 4.37 -16.25
C GLN A 2 2.03 4.40 -14.78
N ILE A 3 0.76 4.70 -14.54
CA ILE A 3 0.22 4.78 -13.16
C ILE A 3 0.31 3.45 -12.39
N CYS A 4 0.10 2.32 -13.07
CA CYS A 4 0.24 0.99 -12.49
C CYS A 4 1.70 0.71 -12.09
N SER A 5 2.66 1.15 -12.93
CA SER A 5 4.09 1.02 -12.61
C SER A 5 4.51 1.87 -11.41
N LEU A 6 3.90 3.04 -11.21
CA LEU A 6 4.17 3.88 -10.03
C LEU A 6 3.67 3.24 -8.73
N VAL A 7 2.49 2.59 -8.77
CA VAL A 7 2.00 1.85 -7.59
C VAL A 7 2.89 0.66 -7.29
N ALA A 8 3.27 -0.13 -8.31
CA ALA A 8 4.16 -1.26 -8.14
C ALA A 8 5.53 -0.84 -7.57
N ALA A 9 6.10 0.26 -8.08
CA ALA A 9 7.37 0.79 -7.57
C ALA A 9 7.25 1.28 -6.12
N ALA A 10 6.15 1.94 -5.75
CA ALA A 10 5.93 2.38 -4.38
C ALA A 10 5.91 1.21 -3.39
N TRP A 11 5.21 0.12 -3.73
CA TRP A 11 5.21 -1.10 -2.90
C TRP A 11 6.58 -1.76 -2.84
N ALA A 12 7.31 -1.84 -3.95
CA ALA A 12 8.65 -2.41 -3.97
C ALA A 12 9.60 -1.64 -3.03
N ILE A 13 9.57 -0.31 -3.06
CA ILE A 13 10.36 0.54 -2.14
C ILE A 13 9.94 0.31 -0.69
N PHE A 14 8.64 0.27 -0.39
CA PHE A 14 8.16 0.01 0.96
C PHE A 14 8.62 -1.36 1.48
N ASP A 15 8.51 -2.41 0.66
CA ASP A 15 8.91 -3.76 1.03
C ASP A 15 10.44 -3.84 1.28
N GLU A 16 11.25 -3.18 0.45
CA GLU A 16 12.71 -3.09 0.61
C GLU A 16 13.11 -2.36 1.91
N VAL A 17 12.53 -1.19 2.13
CA VAL A 17 12.74 -0.39 3.34
C VAL A 17 12.34 -1.18 4.58
N ALA A 18 11.15 -1.78 4.59
CA ALA A 18 10.67 -2.58 5.71
C ALA A 18 11.60 -3.80 5.96
N ALA A 19 12.07 -4.48 4.92
CA ALA A 19 12.98 -5.63 5.09
C ALA A 19 14.33 -5.25 5.72
N SER A 20 14.84 -4.04 5.41
CA SER A 20 16.12 -3.55 5.95
C SER A 20 16.04 -2.97 7.37
N ALA A 21 14.84 -2.59 7.83
CA ALA A 21 14.66 -1.87 9.08
C ALA A 21 14.68 -2.78 10.32
N PRO A 22 15.19 -2.29 11.48
CA PRO A 22 15.06 -2.98 12.75
C PRO A 22 13.59 -3.08 13.18
N ALA A 23 13.26 -4.10 13.96
CA ALA A 23 11.88 -4.29 14.45
C ALA A 23 11.39 -3.09 15.29
N SER A 24 12.25 -2.57 16.17
CA SER A 24 11.99 -1.37 16.96
C SER A 24 12.54 -0.14 16.26
N LEU A 25 11.69 0.89 16.11
CA LEU A 25 12.06 2.14 15.46
C LEU A 25 12.22 3.26 16.51
N ARG A 26 13.10 4.24 16.25
CA ARG A 26 13.26 5.42 17.10
C ARG A 26 11.91 6.09 17.34
N LYS A 27 11.62 6.47 18.58
CA LYS A 27 10.37 7.16 18.93
C LYS A 27 10.52 8.66 18.72
N GLY A 28 9.39 9.33 18.44
CA GLY A 28 9.36 10.80 18.31
C GLY A 28 9.52 11.52 19.66
N PRO A 29 9.59 12.86 19.67
CA PRO A 29 9.86 13.66 20.87
C PRO A 29 8.89 13.44 22.05
N ARG A 30 7.66 12.99 21.74
CA ARG A 30 6.61 12.68 22.73
C ARG A 30 6.47 11.17 23.00
N GLY A 31 7.48 10.37 22.66
CA GLY A 31 7.47 8.90 22.82
C GLY A 31 6.56 8.14 21.85
N GLY A 32 5.84 8.84 20.97
CA GLY A 32 4.95 8.24 19.97
C GLY A 32 5.69 7.63 18.78
N GLY A 33 4.96 6.82 18.01
CA GLY A 33 5.44 6.19 16.77
C GLY A 33 5.28 4.67 16.77
N ARG A 34 4.83 4.12 15.63
CA ARG A 34 4.69 2.67 15.43
C ARG A 34 6.08 2.03 15.30
N ASP A 35 6.18 0.78 15.70
CA ASP A 35 7.33 -0.07 15.33
C ASP A 35 7.09 -0.68 13.96
N ARG A 36 8.15 -1.16 13.31
CA ARG A 36 8.17 -1.56 11.90
C ARG A 36 6.98 -2.46 11.55
N ASP A 37 6.76 -3.52 12.30
CA ASP A 37 5.70 -4.50 12.01
C ASP A 37 4.29 -3.90 12.16
N LYS A 38 4.11 -2.92 13.05
CA LYS A 38 2.85 -2.16 13.15
C LYS A 38 2.65 -1.21 11.97
N VAL A 39 3.71 -0.69 11.36
CA VAL A 39 3.62 0.07 10.10
C VAL A 39 3.23 -0.86 8.95
N VAL A 40 3.87 -2.04 8.84
CA VAL A 40 3.55 -3.05 7.83
C VAL A 40 2.10 -3.53 7.94
N SER A 41 1.60 -3.81 9.16
CA SER A 41 0.19 -4.14 9.39
C SER A 41 -0.73 -3.02 8.91
N HIS A 42 -0.42 -1.77 9.28
CA HIS A 42 -1.22 -0.61 8.89
C HIS A 42 -1.30 -0.43 7.36
N VAL A 43 -0.17 -0.56 6.65
CA VAL A 43 -0.14 -0.48 5.19
C VAL A 43 -0.95 -1.63 4.56
N THR A 44 -0.81 -2.84 5.07
CA THR A 44 -1.55 -4.01 4.57
C THR A 44 -3.06 -3.86 4.75
N GLU A 45 -3.50 -3.40 5.92
CA GLU A 45 -4.91 -3.12 6.23
C GLU A 45 -5.47 -2.01 5.33
N ALA A 46 -4.69 -0.95 5.09
CA ALA A 46 -5.09 0.14 4.21
C ALA A 46 -5.21 -0.31 2.75
N ASP A 47 -4.23 -1.09 2.24
CA ASP A 47 -4.30 -1.68 0.90
C ASP A 47 -5.53 -2.56 0.73
N HIS A 48 -5.91 -3.34 1.74
CA HIS A 48 -7.16 -4.11 1.72
C HIS A 48 -8.39 -3.22 1.63
N ALA A 49 -8.45 -2.14 2.42
CA ALA A 49 -9.54 -1.17 2.34
C ALA A 49 -9.62 -0.50 0.96
N TYR A 50 -8.48 -0.15 0.37
CA TYR A 50 -8.40 0.42 -0.97
C TYR A 50 -8.82 -0.60 -2.05
N ALA A 51 -8.41 -1.85 -1.94
CA ALA A 51 -8.84 -2.93 -2.83
C ALA A 51 -10.37 -3.07 -2.84
N ARG A 52 -11.01 -2.97 -1.66
CA ARG A 52 -12.47 -2.96 -1.55
C ARG A 52 -13.10 -1.75 -2.21
N GLU A 53 -12.51 -0.55 -2.06
CA GLU A 53 -12.97 0.66 -2.76
C GLU A 53 -12.80 0.56 -4.28
N MET A 54 -11.84 -0.23 -4.74
CA MET A 54 -11.64 -0.58 -6.15
C MET A 54 -12.58 -1.68 -6.65
N GLY A 55 -13.43 -2.24 -5.79
CA GLY A 55 -14.39 -3.30 -6.13
C GLY A 55 -13.85 -4.72 -6.06
N LEU A 56 -12.63 -4.92 -5.57
CA LEU A 56 -12.04 -6.24 -5.38
C LEU A 56 -12.59 -6.89 -4.11
N LYS A 57 -12.84 -8.21 -4.20
CA LYS A 57 -13.27 -9.03 -3.06
C LYS A 57 -12.14 -9.97 -2.68
N SER A 58 -11.57 -9.77 -1.50
CA SER A 58 -10.60 -10.67 -0.89
C SER A 58 -10.79 -10.68 0.63
N ARG A 59 -10.38 -11.77 1.27
CA ARG A 59 -10.18 -11.77 2.73
C ARG A 59 -9.05 -10.78 3.07
N PRO A 60 -9.09 -10.13 4.24
CA PRO A 60 -7.97 -9.33 4.70
C PRO A 60 -6.74 -10.26 4.80
N PRO A 61 -5.64 -9.96 4.09
CA PRO A 61 -4.43 -10.75 4.21
C PRO A 61 -3.79 -10.50 5.57
N GLU A 62 -3.25 -11.55 6.18
CA GLU A 62 -2.35 -11.39 7.34
C GLU A 62 -1.08 -10.68 6.86
N PRO A 63 -0.57 -9.65 7.56
CA PRO A 63 0.61 -8.90 7.10
C PRO A 63 1.86 -9.75 6.88
N ALA A 64 2.01 -10.84 7.64
CA ALA A 64 3.10 -11.80 7.49
C ALA A 64 2.88 -12.82 6.36
N ASP A 65 1.67 -12.93 5.81
CA ASP A 65 1.38 -13.77 4.65
C ASP A 65 1.69 -13.01 3.36
N GLU A 66 2.97 -13.01 3.00
CA GLU A 66 3.44 -12.31 1.82
C GLU A 66 2.76 -12.79 0.51
N VAL A 67 2.33 -14.05 0.45
CA VAL A 67 1.65 -14.61 -0.73
C VAL A 67 0.27 -13.98 -0.86
N ALA A 68 -0.49 -13.91 0.24
CA ALA A 68 -1.80 -13.26 0.24
C ALA A 68 -1.70 -11.75 -0.03
N VAL A 69 -0.70 -11.07 0.54
CA VAL A 69 -0.45 -9.64 0.28
C VAL A 69 -0.12 -9.40 -1.20
N ARG A 70 0.80 -10.19 -1.79
CA ARG A 70 1.13 -10.10 -3.22
C ARG A 70 -0.08 -10.37 -4.11
N ALA A 71 -0.87 -11.39 -3.82
CA ALA A 71 -2.07 -11.71 -4.61
C ALA A 71 -3.11 -10.56 -4.61
N MET A 72 -3.27 -9.88 -3.47
CA MET A 72 -4.10 -8.67 -3.37
C MET A 72 -3.55 -7.53 -4.23
N ARG A 73 -2.26 -7.21 -4.07
CA ARG A 73 -1.58 -6.15 -4.84
C ARG A 73 -1.64 -6.42 -6.36
N ASP A 74 -1.41 -7.66 -6.79
CA ASP A 74 -1.49 -8.06 -8.20
C ASP A 74 -2.90 -7.86 -8.78
N SER A 75 -3.94 -8.16 -8.00
CA SER A 75 -5.32 -7.92 -8.40
C SER A 75 -5.61 -6.42 -8.59
N MET A 76 -5.06 -5.57 -7.72
CA MET A 76 -5.14 -4.12 -7.84
C MET A 76 -4.39 -3.61 -9.07
N LEU A 77 -3.17 -4.09 -9.33
CA LEU A 77 -2.38 -3.71 -10.51
C LEU A 77 -3.07 -4.14 -11.80
N LYS A 78 -3.65 -5.33 -11.84
CA LYS A 78 -4.42 -5.82 -13.00
C LYS A 78 -5.55 -4.86 -13.35
N LEU A 79 -6.28 -4.36 -12.35
CA LEU A 79 -7.34 -3.38 -12.55
C LEU A 79 -6.81 -2.03 -13.03
N LEU A 80 -5.74 -1.51 -12.42
CA LEU A 80 -5.12 -0.23 -12.79
C LEU A 80 -4.43 -0.25 -14.16
N ARG A 81 -4.17 -1.43 -14.71
CA ARG A 81 -3.56 -1.60 -16.04
C ARG A 81 -4.58 -1.46 -17.17
N VAL A 82 -5.87 -1.67 -16.90
CA VAL A 82 -6.97 -1.50 -17.87
C VAL A 82 -7.06 -0.02 -18.29
N ARG A 83 -7.31 0.25 -19.57
CA ARG A 83 -7.58 1.62 -20.02
C ARG A 83 -8.87 2.12 -19.39
N SER A 84 -8.83 3.34 -18.88
CA SER A 84 -9.97 4.00 -18.27
C SER A 84 -10.24 5.32 -18.97
N ASP A 85 -11.52 5.65 -19.08
CA ASP A 85 -12.06 6.93 -19.50
C ASP A 85 -12.15 7.95 -18.33
N GLY A 86 -11.66 7.57 -17.15
CA GLY A 86 -11.74 8.38 -15.93
C GLY A 86 -12.96 8.08 -15.07
N SER A 87 -13.87 7.19 -15.49
CA SER A 87 -15.00 6.76 -14.67
C SER A 87 -14.54 6.05 -13.39
N PRO A 88 -15.36 6.11 -12.31
CA PRO A 88 -15.03 5.43 -11.06
C PRO A 88 -14.95 3.91 -11.20
N LEU A 89 -13.96 3.33 -10.53
CA LEU A 89 -13.78 1.88 -10.43
C LEU A 89 -15.01 1.24 -9.77
N ALA A 90 -15.52 0.19 -10.41
CA ALA A 90 -16.65 -0.61 -9.91
C ALA A 90 -17.91 0.22 -9.56
N GLY A 91 -18.11 1.38 -10.22
CA GLY A 91 -19.24 2.28 -9.93
C GLY A 91 -19.19 2.91 -8.53
N ARG A 92 -18.02 2.89 -7.87
CA ARG A 92 -17.79 3.45 -6.53
C ARG A 92 -17.30 4.90 -6.63
N ARG A 93 -16.45 5.36 -5.69
CA ARG A 93 -16.03 6.77 -5.64
C ARG A 93 -14.74 7.06 -6.40
N TRP A 94 -13.87 6.08 -6.60
CA TRP A 94 -12.48 6.35 -7.01
C TRP A 94 -12.25 6.15 -8.51
N PRO A 95 -11.86 7.20 -9.27
CA PRO A 95 -11.22 7.02 -10.56
C PRO A 95 -9.88 6.28 -10.42
N PRO A 96 -9.42 5.52 -11.44
CA PRO A 96 -8.15 4.79 -11.38
C PRO A 96 -6.93 5.67 -11.07
N ARG A 97 -6.90 6.90 -11.59
CA ARG A 97 -5.80 7.85 -11.32
C ARG A 97 -5.77 8.28 -9.86
N TYR A 98 -6.94 8.47 -9.25
CA TYR A 98 -7.03 8.81 -7.84
C TYR A 98 -6.57 7.63 -6.98
N ALA A 99 -7.05 6.42 -7.26
CA ALA A 99 -6.64 5.20 -6.55
C ALA A 99 -5.12 5.03 -6.59
N ALA A 100 -4.52 5.08 -7.79
CA ALA A 100 -3.07 4.97 -7.94
C ALA A 100 -2.31 6.03 -7.13
N ARG A 101 -2.72 7.30 -7.20
CA ARG A 101 -2.09 8.38 -6.42
C ARG A 101 -2.23 8.15 -4.91
N ARG A 102 -3.42 7.76 -4.43
CA ARG A 102 -3.70 7.58 -3.01
C ARG A 102 -2.89 6.44 -2.40
N ILE A 103 -2.78 5.33 -3.13
CA ILE A 103 -1.99 4.16 -2.73
C ILE A 103 -0.51 4.52 -2.73
N SER A 104 0.04 5.03 -3.84
CA SER A 104 1.46 5.37 -3.92
C SER A 104 1.89 6.38 -2.86
N TRP A 105 1.10 7.45 -2.64
CA TRP A 105 1.40 8.43 -1.60
C TRP A 105 1.43 7.80 -0.21
N HIS A 106 0.42 6.99 0.13
CA HIS A 106 0.29 6.39 1.46
C HIS A 106 1.42 5.40 1.76
N VAL A 107 1.76 4.57 0.78
CA VAL A 107 2.82 3.56 0.91
C VAL A 107 4.18 4.24 1.05
N LEU A 108 4.47 5.26 0.23
CA LEU A 108 5.74 5.99 0.31
C LEU A 108 5.87 6.82 1.60
N ASP A 109 4.78 7.42 2.08
CA ASP A 109 4.76 8.13 3.37
C ASP A 109 5.19 7.21 4.52
N HIS A 110 4.72 5.95 4.51
CA HIS A 110 5.13 4.96 5.50
C HIS A 110 6.49 4.32 5.24
N ALA A 111 6.96 4.26 3.99
CA ALA A 111 8.35 3.89 3.71
C ALA A 111 9.29 4.93 4.34
N TRP A 112 9.03 6.22 4.09
CA TRP A 112 9.82 7.30 4.68
C TRP A 112 9.68 7.37 6.21
N GLU A 113 8.50 7.07 6.79
CA GLU A 113 8.35 6.91 8.24
C GLU A 113 9.34 5.86 8.80
N ILE A 114 9.50 4.73 8.10
CA ILE A 114 10.42 3.68 8.52
C ILE A 114 11.87 4.14 8.33
N GLU A 115 12.25 4.69 7.17
CA GLU A 115 13.62 5.16 6.90
C GLU A 115 14.07 6.23 7.91
N ASP A 116 13.24 7.24 8.16
CA ASP A 116 13.57 8.34 9.08
C ASP A 116 13.79 7.88 10.53
N ARG A 117 13.19 6.74 10.90
CA ARG A 117 13.15 6.23 12.27
C ARG A 117 13.99 4.97 12.49
N SER A 118 14.53 4.38 11.41
CA SER A 118 15.46 3.25 11.45
C SER A 118 16.85 3.69 11.89
#